data_AF-A0A7L4BPN1-F1
#
_entry.id   AF-A0A7L4BPN1-F1
#
_cell.length_a   1.000
_cell.length_b   1.000
_cell.length_c   1.000
_cell.angle_alpha   90.00
_cell.angle_beta   90.00
_cell.angle_gamma   90.00
#
_symmetry.space_group_name_H-M   'P 1'
#
loop_
_entity.id
_entity.type
_entity.pdbx_description
1 polymer ?
#
loop_
_entity_poly.entity_id
_entity_poly.type
_entity_poly.pdbx_seq_one_letter_code
_entity_poly.pdbx_strand_id
1 'polypeptide(L)'
;FMYKQTLIMHQRVHTGERPFACAHCPKVFRDKHALTEHQRVHTGERPFACAHCPKAFRDKKTLTDHQRVHTGERPFACSSCPK
;
A
#
# COMPACT_ATOMS: atom_id res chain seq x y z
N PHE A 1 -9.73 -15.35 10.68
CA PHE A 1 -9.81 -14.02 11.31
C PHE A 1 -9.85 -14.19 12.81
N MET A 2 -8.88 -13.65 13.54
CA MET A 2 -8.85 -13.77 15.01
C MET A 2 -9.84 -12.82 15.71
N TYR A 3 -10.19 -11.69 15.09
CA TYR A 3 -11.13 -10.70 15.64
C TYR A 3 -12.33 -10.49 14.72
N LYS A 4 -13.53 -10.33 15.32
CA LYS A 4 -14.79 -10.08 14.59
C LYS A 4 -14.72 -8.85 13.68
N GLN A 5 -14.10 -7.77 14.15
CA GLN A 5 -13.93 -6.54 13.35
C GLN A 5 -13.11 -6.79 12.09
N THR A 6 -12.05 -7.60 12.18
CA THR A 6 -11.24 -7.98 11.02
C THR A 6 -12.03 -8.84 10.03
N LEU A 7 -12.92 -9.71 10.51
CA LEU A 7 -13.82 -10.48 9.66
C LEU A 7 -14.85 -9.59 8.94
N ILE A 8 -15.48 -8.65 9.65
CA ILE A 8 -16.43 -7.70 9.05
C ILE A 8 -15.75 -6.86 7.98
N MET A 9 -14.58 -6.31 8.29
CA MET A 9 -13.76 -5.61 7.31
C MET A 9 -13.48 -6.56 6.14
N HIS A 10 -13.05 -7.81 6.39
CA HIS A 10 -12.78 -8.83 5.37
C HIS A 10 -13.96 -9.04 4.41
N GLN A 11 -15.17 -9.15 4.92
CA GLN A 11 -16.37 -9.39 4.11
C GLN A 11 -16.59 -8.31 3.05
N ARG A 12 -16.15 -7.07 3.28
CA ARG A 12 -16.21 -6.01 2.28
C ARG A 12 -15.41 -6.28 0.99
N VAL A 13 -14.48 -7.24 0.95
CA VAL A 13 -13.89 -7.69 -0.35
C VAL A 13 -14.99 -8.30 -1.20
N HIS A 14 -15.77 -9.19 -0.61
CA HIS A 14 -16.75 -10.02 -1.31
C HIS A 14 -17.97 -9.20 -1.72
N THR A 15 -18.43 -8.28 -0.87
CA THR A 15 -19.59 -7.43 -1.16
C THR A 15 -19.27 -6.21 -2.01
N GLY A 16 -17.98 -5.86 -2.13
CA GLY A 16 -17.56 -4.63 -2.80
C GLY A 16 -17.87 -3.33 -2.05
N GLU A 17 -18.35 -3.41 -0.81
CA GLU A 17 -18.67 -2.23 0.02
C GLU A 17 -17.41 -1.37 0.25
N ARG A 18 -17.51 -0.08 -0.05
CA ARG A 18 -16.43 0.91 0.12
C ARG A 18 -16.93 2.17 0.82
N PRO A 19 -17.06 2.13 2.16
CA PRO A 19 -17.73 3.21 2.90
C PRO A 19 -16.96 4.53 2.94
N PHE A 20 -15.66 4.52 2.60
CA PHE A 20 -14.78 5.65 2.86
C PHE A 20 -14.48 6.39 1.56
N ALA A 21 -15.13 7.53 1.33
CA ALA A 21 -14.91 8.37 0.15
C ALA A 21 -13.78 9.39 0.35
N CYS A 22 -13.03 9.66 -0.71
CA CYS A 22 -12.08 10.77 -0.74
C CYS A 22 -12.80 12.10 -0.97
N ALA A 23 -12.41 13.15 -0.25
CA ALA A 23 -13.00 14.48 -0.40
C ALA A 23 -12.50 15.23 -1.65
N HIS A 24 -11.36 14.81 -2.22
CA HIS A 24 -10.70 15.51 -3.33
C HIS A 24 -10.87 14.79 -4.68
N CYS A 25 -11.38 13.56 -4.70
CA CYS A 25 -11.63 12.83 -5.95
C CYS A 25 -12.71 11.75 -5.76
N PRO A 26 -13.28 11.19 -6.86
CA PRO A 26 -14.35 10.19 -6.78
C PRO A 26 -13.97 8.82 -6.20
N LYS A 27 -12.73 8.64 -5.70
CA LYS A 27 -12.26 7.34 -5.23
C LYS A 27 -12.85 6.99 -3.86
N VAL A 28 -13.26 5.72 -3.73
CA VAL A 28 -13.78 5.13 -2.50
C VAL A 28 -12.93 3.94 -2.05
N PHE A 29 -12.84 3.78 -0.73
CA PHE A 29 -11.98 2.84 -0.03
C PHE A 29 -12.78 1.99 0.96
N ARG A 30 -12.23 0.82 1.23
CA ARG A 30 -12.87 -0.22 2.04
C ARG A 30 -12.65 -0.05 3.55
N ASP A 31 -11.57 0.63 3.91
CA ASP A 31 -11.22 0.98 5.27
C ASP A 31 -10.62 2.39 5.33
N LYS A 32 -10.57 2.93 6.54
CA LYS A 32 -10.07 4.28 6.81
C LYS A 32 -8.57 4.41 6.55
N HIS A 33 -7.79 3.35 6.79
CA HIS A 33 -6.34 3.37 6.61
C HIS A 33 -5.97 3.58 5.14
N ALA A 34 -6.62 2.83 4.24
CA ALA A 34 -6.43 2.96 2.80
C ALA A 34 -6.83 4.36 2.28
N LEU A 35 -7.89 4.96 2.83
CA LEU A 35 -8.25 6.35 2.53
C LEU A 35 -7.15 7.32 2.98
N THR A 36 -6.65 7.19 4.22
CA THR A 36 -5.58 8.07 4.73
C THR A 36 -4.30 7.96 3.92
N GLU A 37 -3.87 6.75 3.55
CA GLU A 37 -2.70 6.58 2.67
C GLU A 37 -2.95 7.19 1.29
N HIS A 38 -4.16 7.05 0.75
CA HIS A 38 -4.53 7.66 -0.52
C HIS A 38 -4.51 9.19 -0.47
N GLN A 39 -4.95 9.82 0.64
CA GLN A 39 -4.96 11.28 0.76
C GLN A 39 -3.58 11.91 0.54
N ARG A 40 -2.50 11.18 0.83
CA ARG A 40 -1.13 11.63 0.55
C ARG A 40 -0.84 11.85 -0.94
N VAL A 41 -1.64 11.28 -1.85
CA VAL A 41 -1.57 11.59 -3.30
C VAL A 41 -1.88 13.08 -3.55
N HIS A 42 -2.84 13.62 -2.80
CA HIS A 42 -3.31 14.99 -2.97
C HIS A 42 -2.39 15.99 -2.27
N THR A 43 -1.85 15.62 -1.10
CA THR A 43 -0.95 16.50 -0.33
C THR A 43 0.49 16.45 -0.82
N GLY A 44 0.88 15.39 -1.56
CA GLY A 44 2.27 15.15 -1.95
C GLY A 44 3.16 14.68 -0.79
N GLU A 45 2.59 14.38 0.37
CA GLU A 45 3.34 13.92 1.55
C GLU A 45 4.06 12.60 1.26
N ARG A 46 5.35 12.54 1.61
CA ARG A 46 6.21 11.37 1.44
C ARG A 46 6.94 11.05 2.75
N PRO A 47 6.24 10.46 3.74
CA PRO A 47 6.79 10.29 5.08
C PRO A 47 7.87 9.20 5.16
N PHE A 48 8.00 8.35 4.13
CA PHE A 48 8.91 7.22 4.13
C PHE A 48 10.18 7.52 3.33
N ALA A 49 11.22 8.03 3.99
CA ALA A 49 12.51 8.31 3.38
C ALA A 49 13.38 7.04 3.24
N CYS A 50 14.13 6.94 2.14
CA CYS A 50 15.16 5.93 1.97
C CYS A 50 16.41 6.31 2.77
N ALA A 51 17.01 5.33 3.45
CA ALA A 51 18.25 5.54 4.21
C ALA A 51 19.50 5.62 3.32
N HIS A 52 19.43 5.13 2.07
CA HIS A 52 20.58 5.03 1.17
C HIS A 52 20.58 6.08 0.04
N CYS A 53 19.49 6.82 -0.15
CA CYS A 53 19.43 7.89 -1.14
C CYS A 53 18.37 8.95 -0.78
N PRO A 54 18.36 10.13 -1.43
CA PRO A 54 17.43 11.22 -1.11
C PRO A 54 15.95 10.96 -1.44
N LYS A 55 15.59 9.76 -1.91
CA LYS A 55 14.22 9.45 -2.34
C LYS A 55 13.31 9.21 -1.14
N ALA A 56 12.10 9.76 -1.21
CA ALA A 56 11.03 9.50 -0.25
C ALA A 56 9.74 9.03 -0.95
N PHE A 57 8.97 8.22 -0.23
CA PHE A 57 7.82 7.47 -0.74
C PHE A 57 6.56 7.73 0.09
N ARG A 58 5.40 7.51 -0.54
CA ARG A 58 4.08 7.77 0.03
C ARG A 58 3.62 6.69 1.01
N ASP A 59 4.06 5.45 0.79
CA ASP A 59 3.70 4.29 1.60
C ASP A 59 4.93 3.43 1.90
N LYS A 60 4.85 2.61 2.96
CA LYS A 60 5.97 1.77 3.41
C LYS A 60 6.31 0.68 2.40
N LYS A 61 5.30 0.13 1.72
CA LYS A 61 5.48 -0.94 0.74
C LYS A 61 6.36 -0.50 -0.42
N THR A 62 6.10 0.67 -0.99
CA THR A 62 6.90 1.25 -2.06
C THR A 62 8.32 1.57 -1.63
N LEU A 63 8.54 2.02 -0.39
CA LEU A 63 9.89 2.14 0.18
C LEU A 63 10.59 0.77 0.27
N THR A 64 9.93 -0.26 0.82
CA THR A 64 10.51 -1.61 0.94
C THR A 64 10.86 -2.21 -0.42
N ASP A 65 9.96 -2.07 -1.41
CA ASP A 65 10.24 -2.53 -2.77
C ASP A 65 11.41 -1.73 -3.40
N HIS A 66 11.48 -0.42 -3.15
CA HIS A 66 12.60 0.41 -3.59
C HIS A 66 13.94 0.00 -2.95
N GLN A 67 13.96 -0.36 -1.66
CA GLN A 67 15.18 -0.77 -0.96
C GLN A 67 15.87 -1.96 -1.63
N ARG A 68 15.11 -2.82 -2.33
CA ARG A 68 15.68 -3.94 -3.11
C ARG A 68 16.61 -3.51 -4.23
N VAL A 69 16.48 -2.28 -4.73
CA VAL A 69 17.42 -1.70 -5.71
C VAL A 69 18.81 -1.50 -5.08
N HIS A 70 18.88 -1.22 -3.78
CA HIS A 70 20.14 -1.07 -3.06
C HIS A 70 20.74 -2.41 -2.64
N THR A 71 19.91 -3.38 -2.26
CA THR A 71 20.36 -4.70 -1.80
C THR A 71 20.60 -5.69 -2.94
N GLY A 72 20.01 -5.46 -4.12
CA GLY A 72 20.02 -6.41 -5.23
C GLY A 72 19.13 -7.64 -4.99
N GLU A 73 18.30 -7.65 -3.95
CA GLU A 73 17.41 -8.77 -3.62
C GLU A 73 16.41 -9.04 -4.75
N ARG A 74 16.29 -10.31 -5.16
CA ARG A 74 15.31 -10.79 -6.15
C ARG A 74 14.44 -11.88 -5.52
N PRO A 75 13.35 -11.51 -4.82
CA PRO A 75 12.54 -12.46 -4.05
C PRO A 75 11.74 -13.43 -4.93
N PHE A 76 11.49 -13.04 -6.18
CA PHE A 76 10.71 -13.83 -7.13
C PHE A 76 11.66 -14.47 -8.12
N ALA A 77 11.69 -15.81 -8.11
CA ALA A 77 12.42 -16.61 -9.07
C ALA A 77 11.44 -17.34 -9.99
N CYS A 78 11.77 -17.45 -11.27
CA CYS A 78 11.04 -18.31 -12.19
C CYS A 78 11.37 -19.77 -11.87
N SER A 79 10.35 -20.61 -11.69
CA SER A 79 10.52 -22.05 -11.48
C SER A 79 10.77 -22.83 -12.78
N SER A 80 10.48 -22.22 -13.94
CA SER A 80 10.51 -22.90 -15.25
C SER A 80 11.67 -22.48 -16.15
N CYS A 81 12.36 -21.37 -15.84
CA CYS A 81 13.52 -20.92 -16.59
C CYS A 81 14.60 -20.34 -15.65
N PRO A 82 15.88 -20.52 -15.95
CA PRO A 82 16.94 -19.77 -15.29
C PRO A 82 16.91 -18.30 -15.77
N LYS A 83 16.24 -17.48 -14.95
CA LYS A 83 16.13 -16.00 -14.99
C LYS A 83 15.11 -15.41 -15.97
#